data_AF-A0A942MQP3-F1
#
_entry.id   AF-A0A942MQP3-F1
#
_cell.length_a   1.000
_cell.length_b   1.000
_cell.length_c   1.000
_cell.angle_alpha   90.00
_cell.angle_beta   90.00
_cell.angle_gamma   90.00
#
_symmetry.space_group_name_H-M   'P 1'
#
loop_
_entity.id
_entity.type
_entity.pdbx_description
1 polymer ?
#
loop_
_entity_poly.entity_id
_entity_poly.type
_entity_poly.pdbx_seq_one_letter_code
_entity_poly.pdbx_strand_id
1 'polypeptide(L)'
;MNQNEINSKQILDTGLVFVLIVLLVAFRIKNLQLVLLAIVLLLISMSAPRVFSPLAKIWFGLSHLVGTVVSKVLLTLVFFLIVTPIAVVRKLLGGDSMQSRVWKKSKESVFKTYDKEYKAEHLRNPY
;
A
#
# COMPACT_ATOMS: atom_id res chain seq x y z
N MET A 1 21.12 -6.92 -5.73
CA MET A 1 20.79 -5.65 -6.43
C MET A 1 20.45 -4.62 -5.35
N ASN A 2 21.43 -3.81 -4.94
CA ASN A 2 21.27 -2.85 -3.83
C ASN A 2 20.35 -1.70 -4.27
N GLN A 3 19.13 -1.63 -3.73
CA GLN A 3 18.15 -0.58 -4.07
C GLN A 3 18.43 0.79 -3.42
N ASN A 4 19.64 0.99 -2.87
CA ASN A 4 19.99 2.20 -2.12
C ASN A 4 20.65 3.31 -2.97
N GLU A 5 20.81 3.08 -4.27
CA GLU A 5 21.37 4.08 -5.18
C GLU A 5 20.27 4.81 -5.94
N ILE A 6 20.05 6.08 -5.57
CA ILE A 6 19.10 6.95 -6.24
C ILE A 6 19.59 7.18 -7.68
N ASN A 7 18.71 6.91 -8.64
CA ASN A 7 19.01 7.04 -10.05
C ASN A 7 19.20 8.52 -10.42
N SER A 8 20.17 8.84 -11.26
CA SER A 8 20.40 10.20 -11.78
C SER A 8 19.14 10.85 -12.37
N LYS A 9 18.22 10.07 -12.94
CA LYS A 9 16.90 10.56 -13.40
C LYS A 9 16.03 11.05 -12.25
N GLN A 10 15.96 10.29 -11.15
CA GLN A 10 15.17 10.67 -9.97
C GLN A 10 15.68 11.95 -9.30
N ILE A 11 17.00 12.18 -9.35
CA ILE A 11 17.61 13.43 -8.85
C ILE A 11 17.17 14.62 -9.71
N LEU A 12 17.16 14.46 -11.04
CA LEU A 12 16.68 15.48 -11.98
C LEU A 12 15.17 15.74 -11.82
N ASP A 13 14.37 14.68 -11.70
CA ASP A 13 12.92 14.77 -11.49
C ASP A 13 12.59 15.52 -10.19
N THR A 14 13.36 15.28 -9.12
CA THR A 14 13.20 15.99 -7.84
C THR A 14 13.50 17.48 -8.00
N GLY A 15 14.57 17.83 -8.71
CA GLY A 15 14.91 19.23 -9.01
C GLY A 15 13.83 19.92 -9.84
N LEU A 16 13.28 19.24 -10.86
CA LEU A 16 12.18 19.74 -11.68
C LEU A 16 10.91 19.99 -10.88
N VAL A 17 10.52 19.04 -10.01
CA VAL A 17 9.36 19.21 -9.12
C VAL A 17 9.54 20.43 -8.23
N PHE A 18 10.73 20.62 -7.66
CA PHE A 18 11.01 21.77 -6.80
C PHE A 18 10.92 23.11 -7.55
N VAL A 19 11.46 23.17 -8.77
CA VAL A 19 11.33 24.33 -9.66
C VAL A 19 9.85 24.61 -9.97
N LEU A 20 9.07 23.57 -10.25
CA LEU A 20 7.63 23.68 -10.55
C LEU A 20 6.85 24.24 -9.36
N ILE A 21 7.14 23.77 -8.13
CA ILE A 21 6.54 24.30 -6.90
C ILE A 21 6.84 25.79 -6.74
N VAL A 22 8.10 26.21 -6.88
CA VAL A 22 8.49 27.62 -6.77
C VAL A 22 7.81 28.47 -7.84
N LEU A 23 7.68 27.96 -9.07
CA LEU A 23 6.98 28.64 -10.16
C LEU A 23 5.48 28.83 -9.86
N LEU A 24 4.80 27.80 -9.34
CA LEU A 24 3.39 27.89 -8.94
C LEU A 24 3.18 28.92 -7.82
N VAL A 25 4.07 28.95 -6.83
CA VAL A 25 4.04 29.93 -5.74
C VAL A 25 4.32 31.34 -6.28
N ALA A 26 5.30 31.50 -7.18
CA ALA A 26 5.60 32.77 -7.83
C ALA A 26 4.38 33.30 -8.62
N PHE A 27 3.68 32.42 -9.34
CA PHE A 27 2.47 32.78 -10.08
C PHE A 27 1.33 33.24 -9.15
N ARG A 28 1.20 32.62 -7.97
CA ARG A 28 0.19 33.01 -6.98
C ARG A 28 0.47 34.36 -6.31
N ILE A 29 1.73 34.67 -6.05
CA ILE A 29 2.14 35.89 -5.32
C ILE A 29 2.42 37.05 -6.29
N LYS A 30 2.57 36.78 -7.60
CA LYS A 30 2.96 37.74 -8.65
C LYS A 30 4.25 38.51 -8.33
N ASN A 31 5.14 37.91 -7.54
CA ASN A 31 6.38 38.56 -7.13
C ASN A 31 7.53 38.19 -8.09
N LEU A 32 8.13 39.22 -8.68
CA LEU A 32 9.22 39.09 -9.66
C LEU A 32 10.48 38.45 -9.07
N GLN A 33 10.74 38.64 -7.78
CA GLN A 33 11.90 38.07 -7.09
C GLN A 33 11.82 36.54 -7.01
N LEU A 34 10.62 35.98 -6.83
CA LEU A 34 10.42 34.53 -6.81
C LEU A 34 10.61 33.91 -8.20
N VAL A 35 10.29 34.65 -9.27
CA VAL A 35 10.54 34.20 -10.64
C VAL A 35 12.04 34.11 -10.91
N LEU A 36 12.81 35.12 -10.48
CA LEU A 36 14.27 35.10 -10.59
C LEU A 36 14.87 33.92 -9.83
N LEU A 37 14.38 33.67 -8.61
CA LEU A 37 14.78 32.52 -7.80
C LEU A 37 14.48 31.18 -8.50
N ALA A 38 13.30 31.04 -9.12
CA ALA A 38 12.93 29.84 -9.88
C ALA A 38 13.88 29.59 -11.07
N ILE A 39 14.26 30.64 -11.80
CA ILE A 39 15.19 30.57 -12.94
C ILE A 39 16.58 30.14 -12.46
N VAL A 40 17.08 30.73 -11.38
CA VAL A 40 18.37 30.35 -10.79
C VAL A 40 18.35 28.89 -10.33
N LEU A 41 17.27 28.48 -9.66
CA LEU A 41 17.11 27.11 -9.20
C LEU A 41 17.02 26.10 -10.36
N LEU A 42 16.39 26.48 -11.47
CA LEU A 42 16.33 25.69 -12.71
C LEU A 42 17.73 25.50 -13.31
N LEU A 43 18.51 26.58 -13.40
CA LEU A 43 19.89 26.53 -13.87
C LEU A 43 20.77 25.64 -12.99
N ILE A 44 20.62 25.72 -11.66
CA ILE A 44 21.33 24.84 -10.71
C ILE A 44 20.89 23.38 -10.87
N SER A 45 19.58 23.14 -11.05
CA SER A 45 19.04 21.79 -11.27
C SER A 45 19.57 21.15 -12.55
N MET A 46 19.77 21.93 -13.62
CA MET A 46 20.34 21.45 -14.89
C MET A 46 21.87 21.30 -14.83
N SER A 47 22.57 22.25 -14.20
CA SER A 47 24.04 22.31 -14.23
C SER A 47 24.70 21.42 -13.17
N ALA A 48 24.11 21.32 -11.98
CA ALA A 48 24.66 20.56 -10.86
C ALA A 48 23.59 19.75 -10.11
N PRO A 49 22.97 18.74 -10.74
CA PRO A 49 21.95 17.91 -10.11
C PRO A 49 22.47 17.17 -8.86
N ARG A 50 23.79 16.97 -8.75
CA ARG A 50 24.43 16.37 -7.56
C ARG A 50 24.16 17.13 -6.26
N VAL A 51 23.93 18.45 -6.32
CA VAL A 51 23.56 19.25 -5.14
C VAL A 51 22.19 18.83 -4.58
N PHE A 52 21.28 18.38 -5.45
CA PHE A 52 19.97 17.85 -5.06
C PHE A 52 20.00 16.39 -4.61
N SER A 53 21.14 15.69 -4.72
CA SER A 53 21.26 14.28 -4.31
C SER A 53 20.97 14.02 -2.83
N PRO A 54 21.54 14.75 -1.84
CA PRO A 54 21.21 14.53 -0.43
C PRO A 54 19.74 14.88 -0.13
N LEU A 55 19.20 15.91 -0.78
CA LEU A 55 17.80 16.31 -0.60
C LEU A 55 16.86 15.26 -1.18
N ALA A 56 17.16 14.71 -2.36
CA ALA A 56 16.42 13.61 -2.96
C ALA A 56 16.45 12.38 -2.05
N LYS A 57 17.59 12.03 -1.46
CA LYS A 57 17.67 10.91 -0.49
C LYS A 57 16.73 11.08 0.69
N ILE A 58 16.70 12.26 1.29
CA ILE A 58 15.80 12.55 2.40
C ILE A 58 14.34 12.53 1.93
N TRP A 59 14.03 13.16 0.79
CA TRP A 59 12.68 13.22 0.23
C TRP A 59 12.12 11.83 -0.10
N PHE A 60 12.90 10.99 -0.79
CA PHE A 60 12.49 9.63 -1.13
C PHE A 60 12.40 8.74 0.11
N GLY A 61 13.31 8.88 1.08
CA GLY A 61 13.23 8.19 2.37
C GLY A 61 11.96 8.55 3.15
N LEU A 62 11.62 9.85 3.21
CA LEU A 62 10.37 10.32 3.81
C LEU A 62 9.15 9.78 3.06
N SER A 63 9.16 9.85 1.72
CA SER A 63 8.07 9.34 0.89
C SER A 63 7.85 7.84 1.10
N HIS A 64 8.92 7.06 1.29
CA HIS A 64 8.82 5.64 1.58
C HIS A 64 8.22 5.36 2.96
N LEU A 65 8.62 6.12 3.98
CA LEU A 65 8.01 6.05 5.32
C LEU A 65 6.52 6.38 5.28
N VAL A 66 6.16 7.49 4.63
CA VAL A 66 4.77 7.89 4.45
C VAL A 66 4.00 6.83 3.68
N GLY A 67 4.54 6.31 2.58
CA GLY A 67 3.90 5.24 1.80
C GLY A 67 3.63 3.99 2.63
N THR A 68 4.56 3.60 3.50
CA THR A 68 4.39 2.46 4.41
C THR A 68 3.27 2.70 5.43
N VAL A 69 3.23 3.90 6.03
CA VAL A 69 2.18 4.27 6.99
C VAL A 69 0.82 4.34 6.31
N VAL A 70 0.74 5.01 5.16
CA VAL A 70 -0.49 5.16 4.37
C VAL A 70 -1.01 3.81 3.93
N SER A 71 -0.15 2.89 3.48
CA SER A 71 -0.56 1.53 3.10
C SER A 71 -1.25 0.80 4.26
N LYS A 72 -0.67 0.86 5.47
CA LYS A 72 -1.27 0.24 6.67
C LYS A 72 -2.58 0.91 7.07
N VAL A 73 -2.61 2.24 7.07
CA VAL A 73 -3.82 3.01 7.41
C VAL A 73 -4.93 2.72 6.43
N LEU A 74 -4.64 2.72 5.13
CA LEU A 74 -5.62 2.50 4.07
C LEU A 74 -6.17 1.08 4.11
N LEU A 75 -5.32 0.07 4.34
CA LEU A 75 -5.76 -1.32 4.54
C LEU A 75 -6.66 -1.45 5.77
N THR A 76 -6.28 -0.83 6.88
CA THR A 76 -7.09 -0.83 8.12
C THR A 76 -8.43 -0.15 7.89
N LEU A 77 -8.43 0.99 7.21
CA LEU A 77 -9.63 1.75 6.88
C LEU A 77 -10.58 0.94 5.99
N VAL A 78 -10.06 0.31 4.93
CA VAL A 78 -10.84 -0.57 4.04
C VAL A 78 -11.41 -1.75 4.82
N PHE A 79 -10.61 -2.37 5.69
CA PHE A 79 -11.09 -3.48 6.51
C PHE A 79 -12.24 -3.04 7.43
N PHE A 80 -12.13 -1.88 8.06
CA PHE A 80 -13.13 -1.42 9.02
C PHE A 80 -14.38 -0.83 8.36
N LEU A 81 -14.23 -0.12 7.23
CA LEU A 81 -15.34 0.55 6.54
C LEU A 81 -16.06 -0.34 5.53
N ILE A 82 -15.41 -1.35 4.98
CA ILE A 82 -16.00 -2.21 3.94
C ILE A 82 -16.14 -3.63 4.46
N VAL A 83 -15.04 -4.29 4.83
CA VAL A 83 -15.06 -5.73 5.17
C VAL A 83 -15.87 -5.99 6.45
N THR A 84 -15.66 -5.17 7.48
CA THR A 84 -16.32 -5.32 8.78
C THR A 84 -17.84 -5.14 8.69
N PRO A 85 -18.40 -4.07 8.08
CA PRO A 85 -19.84 -3.94 7.96
C PRO A 85 -20.45 -5.03 7.07
N ILE A 86 -19.77 -5.47 6.01
CA ILE A 86 -20.22 -6.63 5.21
C ILE A 86 -20.33 -7.88 6.09
N ALA A 87 -19.32 -8.13 6.93
CA ALA A 87 -19.34 -9.26 7.86
C ALA A 87 -20.46 -9.15 8.91
N VAL A 88 -20.73 -7.94 9.42
CA VAL A 88 -21.84 -7.68 10.36
C VAL A 88 -23.19 -7.90 9.69
N VAL A 89 -23.42 -7.33 8.51
CA VAL A 89 -24.65 -7.52 7.73
C VAL A 89 -24.87 -9.01 7.44
N ARG A 90 -23.83 -9.72 6.99
CA ARG A 90 -23.87 -11.16 6.77
C ARG A 90 -24.24 -11.93 8.04
N LYS A 91 -23.68 -11.55 9.19
CA LYS A 91 -23.98 -12.17 10.49
C LYS A 91 -25.42 -11.91 10.93
N LEU A 92 -25.97 -10.72 10.66
CA LEU A 92 -27.37 -10.37 10.93
C LEU A 92 -28.34 -11.14 10.03
N LEU A 93 -27.98 -11.34 8.75
CA LEU A 93 -28.75 -12.15 7.78
C LEU A 93 -28.69 -13.67 8.05
N GLY A 94 -28.08 -14.11 9.17
CA GLY A 94 -27.99 -15.53 9.52
C GLY A 94 -26.90 -16.30 8.77
N GLY A 95 -25.98 -15.61 8.09
CA GLY A 95 -24.84 -16.23 7.41
C GLY A 95 -23.84 -16.83 8.40
N ASP A 96 -24.04 -18.09 8.78
CA ASP A 96 -23.12 -18.86 9.62
C ASP A 96 -22.27 -19.81 8.75
N SER A 97 -21.20 -19.28 8.15
CA SER A 97 -20.28 -20.10 7.32
C SER A 97 -19.66 -21.27 8.08
N MET A 98 -19.48 -21.11 9.40
CA MET A 98 -18.79 -22.11 10.22
C MET A 98 -19.77 -22.96 11.02
N GLN A 99 -21.09 -22.80 10.84
CA GLN A 99 -22.13 -23.48 11.62
C GLN A 99 -21.87 -23.44 13.14
N SER A 100 -21.17 -22.41 13.62
CA SER A 100 -20.66 -22.37 15.00
C SER A 100 -21.78 -22.36 16.03
N ARG A 101 -22.96 -21.84 15.66
CA ARG A 101 -24.16 -21.89 16.52
C ARG A 101 -24.75 -23.29 16.62
N VAL A 102 -24.61 -24.13 15.60
CA VAL A 102 -25.08 -25.52 15.59
C VAL A 102 -24.18 -26.35 16.51
N TRP A 103 -22.86 -26.25 16.34
CA TRP A 103 -21.89 -27.03 17.12
C TRP A 103 -21.83 -26.66 18.60
N LYS A 104 -22.10 -25.41 18.97
CA LYS A 104 -22.16 -25.01 20.39
C LYS A 104 -23.42 -25.51 21.11
N LYS A 105 -24.48 -25.87 20.38
CA LYS A 105 -25.71 -26.41 20.97
C LYS A 105 -25.72 -27.93 21.06
N SER A 106 -25.02 -28.64 20.17
CA SER A 106 -24.93 -30.10 20.19
C SER A 106 -23.70 -30.58 20.94
N LYS A 107 -23.84 -31.61 21.79
CA LYS A 107 -22.70 -32.36 22.36
C LYS A 107 -22.17 -33.45 21.42
N GLU A 108 -22.77 -33.58 20.23
CA GLU A 108 -22.44 -34.63 19.27
C GLU A 108 -21.16 -34.34 18.49
N SER A 109 -20.52 -35.42 18.05
CA SER A 109 -19.28 -35.37 17.29
C SER A 109 -19.45 -34.59 15.98
N VAL A 110 -18.50 -33.69 15.70
CA VAL A 110 -18.42 -32.96 14.42
C VAL A 110 -17.84 -33.81 13.29
N PHE A 111 -17.29 -34.99 13.62
CA PHE A 111 -16.78 -35.91 12.62
C PHE A 111 -17.94 -36.56 11.88
N LYS A 112 -17.95 -36.41 10.55
CA LYS A 112 -18.76 -37.25 9.70
C LYS A 112 -18.18 -38.66 9.73
N THR A 113 -18.92 -39.60 10.30
CA THR A 113 -18.61 -41.02 10.18
C THR A 113 -18.85 -41.43 8.74
N TYR A 114 -17.77 -41.67 8.00
CA TYR A 114 -17.85 -42.26 6.68
C TYR A 114 -17.91 -43.76 6.86
N ASP A 115 -19.11 -44.31 6.87
CA ASP A 115 -19.33 -45.76 6.93
C ASP A 115 -19.15 -46.36 5.53
N LYS A 116 -17.91 -46.28 5.03
CA LYS A 116 -17.52 -46.84 3.73
C LYS A 116 -16.93 -48.22 3.97
N GLU A 117 -17.52 -49.24 3.37
CA GLU A 117 -16.92 -50.56 3.32
C GLU A 117 -15.63 -50.50 2.48
N TYR A 118 -14.49 -50.52 3.16
CA TYR A 118 -13.19 -50.50 2.51
C TYR A 118 -12.89 -51.86 1.87
N LYS A 119 -13.16 -51.99 0.57
CA LYS A 119 -12.75 -53.16 -0.23
C LYS A 119 -11.28 -53.07 -0.61
N ALA A 120 -10.60 -54.22 -0.73
CA ALA A 120 -9.18 -54.32 -1.08
C ALA A 120 -8.84 -53.65 -2.43
N GLU A 121 -9.82 -53.52 -3.32
CA GLU A 121 -9.73 -52.85 -4.61
C GLU A 121 -9.53 -51.32 -4.46
N HIS A 122 -10.15 -50.69 -3.45
CA HIS A 122 -10.01 -49.24 -3.19
C HIS A 122 -8.65 -48.86 -2.61
N LEU A 123 -7.92 -49.81 -2.03
CA LEU A 123 -6.56 -49.60 -1.52
C LEU A 123 -5.51 -49.65 -2.65
N ARG A 124 -5.83 -50.31 -3.77
CA ARG A 124 -4.90 -50.49 -4.90
C ARG A 124 -4.90 -49.29 -5.85
N ASN A 125 -5.94 -48.46 -5.85
CA ASN A 125 -5.95 -47.22 -6.62
C ASN A 125 -6.53 -46.06 -5.77
N PRO A 126 -5.68 -45.33 -5.03
CA PRO A 126 -6.10 -44.36 -4.01
C PRO A 126 -6.54 -42.98 -4.55
N TYR A 127 -6.53 -42.76 -5.87
CA TYR A 127 -6.93 -41.51 -6.53
C TYR A 127 -8.16 -41.71 -7.41
#